data_AF-A0A0F9ERA9-F1
#
_entry.id   AF-A0A0F9ERA9-F1
#
_cell.length_a   1.000
_cell.length_b   1.000
_cell.length_c   1.000
_cell.angle_alpha   90.00
_cell.angle_beta   90.00
_cell.angle_gamma   90.00
#
_symmetry.space_group_name_H-M   'P 1'
#
loop_
_entity.id
_entity.type
_entity.pdbx_description
1 polymer ?
#
loop_
_entity_poly.entity_id
_entity_poly.type
_entity_poly.pdbx_seq_one_letter_code
_entity_poly.pdbx_strand_id
1 'polypeptide(L)' 'MQIKIRPAVMLISTGLVVALVYAVAQGDKDLVALLSVALMGALTKLVESEEATGK' A
#
# COMPACT_ATOMS: atom_id res chain seq x y z
N MET A 1 -14.87 -19.88 -4.89
CA MET A 1 -13.58 -19.63 -4.21
C MET A 1 -13.79 -18.41 -3.31
N GLN A 2 -13.82 -18.57 -1.98
CA GLN A 2 -14.02 -17.44 -1.05
C GLN A 2 -12.65 -16.86 -0.69
N ILE A 3 -12.38 -15.63 -1.12
CA ILE A 3 -11.17 -14.90 -0.74
C ILE A 3 -11.34 -14.52 0.74
N LYS A 4 -10.71 -15.27 1.65
CA LYS A 4 -10.63 -14.91 3.08
C LYS A 4 -9.65 -13.76 3.24
N ILE A 5 -10.10 -12.53 2.97
CA ILE A 5 -9.32 -11.33 3.24
C ILE A 5 -9.18 -11.23 4.77
N ARG A 6 -7.94 -11.30 5.27
CA ARG A 6 -7.67 -11.18 6.70
C ARG A 6 -8.04 -9.75 7.15
N PRO A 7 -8.76 -9.56 8.28
CA PRO A 7 -9.18 -8.23 8.74
C PRO A 7 -8.03 -7.21 8.82
N ALA A 8 -6.84 -7.66 9.19
CA ALA A 8 -5.63 -6.83 9.22
C ALA A 8 -5.28 -6.22 7.85
N VAL A 9 -5.44 -6.98 6.77
CA VAL A 9 -5.14 -6.50 5.40
C VAL A 9 -6.14 -5.43 4.98
N MET A 10 -7.41 -5.60 5.35
CA MET A 10 -8.47 -4.61 5.11
C MET A 10 -8.23 -3.31 5.89
N LEU A 11 -7.77 -3.41 7.14
CA LEU A 11 -7.45 -2.23 7.95
C LEU A 11 -6.22 -1.49 7.42
N ILE A 12 -5.17 -2.21 7.01
CA ILE A 12 -3.95 -1.60 6.47
C ILE A 12 -4.23 -0.91 5.14
N SER A 13 -4.98 -1.53 4.23
CA SER A 13 -5.31 -0.91 2.94
C SER A 13 -6.18 0.33 3.11
N THR A 14 -7.16 0.29 4.02
CA THR A 14 -8.02 1.45 4.30
C THR A 14 -7.23 2.59 4.94
N GLY A 15 -6.38 2.31 5.93
CA GLY A 15 -5.56 3.32 6.59
C GLY A 15 -4.55 3.98 5.65
N LEU A 16 -3.94 3.20 4.76
CA LEU A 16 -3.00 3.72 3.76
C LEU A 16 -3.67 4.68 2.78
N VAL A 17 -4.89 4.36 2.32
CA VAL A 17 -5.67 5.22 1.42
C VAL A 17 -6.05 6.54 2.11
N VAL A 18 -6.50 6.48 3.36
CA VAL A 18 -6.86 7.69 4.12
C VAL A 18 -5.64 8.59 4.34
N ALA A 19 -4.48 8.03 4.69
CA ALA A 19 -3.25 8.79 4.86
C ALA A 19 -2.81 9.47 3.56
N LEU A 20 -2.93 8.78 2.42
CA LEU A 20 -2.61 9.34 1.11
C LEU A 20 -3.55 10.48 0.74
N VAL A 21 -4.86 10.30 0.90
CA VAL A 21 -5.86 11.35 0.61
C VAL A 21 -5.66 12.57 1.51
N TYR A 22 -5.36 12.35 2.80
CA TYR A 22 -5.10 13.43 3.74
C TYR A 22 -3.83 14.22 3.38
N ALA A 23 -2.75 13.53 3.00
CA ALA A 23 -1.51 14.16 2.53
C ALA A 23 -1.75 15.00 1.27
N VAL A 24 -2.51 14.46 0.30
CA VAL A 24 -2.91 15.19 -0.91
C VAL A 24 -3.77 16.40 -0.56
N ALA A 25 -4.74 16.26 0.35
CA ALA A 25 -5.64 17.34 0.76
C ALA A 25 -4.92 18.46 1.52
N GLN A 26 -3.89 18.14 2.31
CA GLN A 26 -3.03 19.14 2.94
C GLN A 26 -2.11 19.86 1.95
N GLY A 27 -1.98 19.37 0.72
CA GLY A 27 -1.00 19.88 -0.25
C GLY A 27 0.45 19.60 0.16
N ASP A 28 0.66 18.69 1.11
CA ASP A 28 1.97 18.29 1.60
C ASP A 28 2.63 17.33 0.60
N LYS A 29 3.35 17.92 -0.36
CA LYS A 29 4.01 17.20 -1.45
C LYS A 29 5.11 16.29 -0.94
N ASP A 30 5.73 16.61 0.19
CA ASP A 30 6.80 15.80 0.78
C ASP A 30 6.22 14.53 1.39
N LEU A 31 5.11 14.63 2.13
CA LEU A 31 4.40 13.48 2.67
C LEU A 31 3.80 12.60 1.56
N VAL A 32 3.22 13.21 0.52
CA VAL A 32 2.72 12.46 -0.67
C VAL A 32 3.86 11.72 -1.36
N ALA A 33 5.02 12.35 -1.51
CA ALA A 33 6.20 11.71 -2.11
C ALA A 33 6.70 10.54 -1.25
N LEU A 34 6.82 10.73 0.07
CA LEU A 34 7.22 9.66 1.01
C LEU A 34 6.25 8.46 0.95
N LEU A 35 4.94 8.72 0.94
CA LEU A 35 3.92 7.68 0.85
C LEU A 35 3.93 6.98 -0.51
N SER A 36 4.16 7.71 -1.60
CA SER A 36 4.24 7.14 -2.96
C SER A 36 5.46 6.24 -3.12
N VAL A 37 6.61 6.64 -2.58
CA VAL A 37 7.85 5.83 -2.58
C VAL A 37 7.68 4.58 -1.71
N ALA A 38 7.08 4.71 -0.53
CA ALA A 38 6.78 3.57 0.33
C ALA A 38 5.81 2.58 -0.34
N LEU A 39 4.79 3.10 -1.05
CA LEU A 39 3.86 2.28 -1.82
C LEU A 39 4.55 1.56 -2.99
N MET A 40 5.36 2.28 -3.76
CA MET A 40 6.17 1.69 -4.84
C MET A 40 7.05 0.56 -4.30
N GLY A 41 7.79 0.79 -3.21
CA GLY A 41 8.65 -0.23 -2.60
C GLY A 41 7.88 -1.43 -2.03
N ALA A 42 6.68 -1.20 -1.48
CA ALA A 42 5.80 -2.29 -1.05
C ALA A 42 5.28 -3.11 -2.23
N LEU A 43 4.90 -2.47 -3.35
CA LEU A 43 4.50 -3.15 -4.58
C LEU A 43 5.66 -3.94 -5.19
N THR A 44 6.86 -3.36 -5.24
CA THR A 44 8.07 -4.09 -5.68
C THR A 44 8.32 -5.32 -4.82
N LYS A 45 8.22 -5.22 -3.49
CA LYS A 45 8.35 -6.39 -2.61
C LYS A 45 7.25 -7.43 -2.80
N LEU A 46 6.02 -7.01 -3.12
CA LEU A 46 4.94 -7.95 -3.44
C LEU A 46 5.23 -8.66 -4.76
N VAL A 47 5.69 -7.95 -5.79
CA VAL A 47 6.08 -8.54 -7.09
C VAL A 47 7.28 -9.47 -6.96
N GLU A 48 8.34 -9.06 -6.25
CA GLU A 48 9.51 -9.91 -5.95
C GLU A 48 9.10 -11.14 -5.13
N SER A 49 8.16 -10.97 -4.19
CA SER A 49 7.60 -12.10 -3.44
C SER A 49 6.76 -13.03 -4.32
N GLU A 50 6.07 -12.52 -5.34
CA GLU A 50 5.36 -13.35 -6.32
C GLU A 50 6.34 -14.07 -7.27
N GLU A 51 7.43 -13.42 -7.72
CA GLU A 51 8.52 -14.07 -8.47
C GLU A 51 9.21 -15.16 -7.65
N ALA A 52 9.47 -14.94 -6.36
CA ALA A 52 10.10 -15.91 -5.47
C ALA A 52 9.18 -17.05 -5.03
N THR A 53 7.85 -16.85 -5.07
CA THR A 53 6.85 -17.88 -4.75
C THR A 53 6.36 -18.64 -5.99
N GLY A 54 7.06 -18.47 -7.12
CA GLY A 54 6.84 -19.11 -8.42
C GLY A 54 6.12 -20.46 -8.32
N LYS A 55 4.85 -20.43 -8.71
CA LYS A 55 4.24 -21.54 -9.43
C LYS A 55 4.50 -21.37 -10.90
#